data_AF-A0A0A2WP48-F1
#
_entry.id   AF-A0A0A2WP48-F1
#
_cell.length_a   1.000
_cell.length_b   1.000
_cell.length_c   1.000
_cell.angle_alpha   90.00
_cell.angle_beta   90.00
_cell.angle_gamma   90.00
#
_symmetry.space_group_name_H-M   'P 1'
#
loop_
_entity.id
_entity.type
_entity.pdbx_description
1 polymer ?
#
loop_
_entity_poly.entity_id
_entity_poly.type
_entity_poly.pdbx_seq_one_letter_code
_entity_poly.pdbx_strand_id
1 'polypeptide(L)' 'MELGKVLVYLGLFLLVLGLVLLYFPRLFAWFGHLPGDIRIEREGVRVYIPLASSLLLSLLLTLLLNLFRR' A
#
# COMPACT_ATOMS: atom_id res chain seq x y z
N MET A 1 21.14 -13.42 -5.25
CA MET A 1 20.88 -12.33 -6.22
C MET A 1 22.06 -11.38 -6.18
N GLU A 2 22.71 -11.13 -7.32
CA GLU A 2 23.77 -10.12 -7.43
C GLU A 2 23.24 -8.76 -6.96
N LEU A 3 24.00 -8.05 -6.11
CA LEU A 3 23.64 -6.73 -5.57
C LEU A 3 23.24 -5.74 -6.68
N GLY A 4 23.92 -5.78 -7.82
CA GLY A 4 23.60 -4.93 -8.97
C GLY A 4 22.18 -5.16 -9.51
N LYS A 5 21.71 -6.42 -9.54
CA LYS A 5 20.33 -6.73 -9.99
C LYS A 5 19.29 -6.21 -9.01
N VAL A 6 19.57 -6.26 -7.70
CA VAL A 6 18.68 -5.71 -6.67
C VAL A 6 18.52 -4.20 -6.84
N LEU A 7 19.63 -3.49 -7.07
CA LEU A 7 19.61 -2.04 -7.28
C LEU A 7 18.82 -1.64 -8.53
N VAL A 8 18.99 -2.39 -9.64
CA VAL A 8 18.21 -2.16 -10.87
C VAL A 8 16.72 -2.35 -10.64
N TYR A 9 16.31 -3.45 -10.00
CA TYR A 9 14.90 -3.70 -9.73
C TYR A 9 14.29 -2.68 -8.75
N LEU A 10 15.04 -2.27 -7.73
CA LEU A 10 14.60 -1.24 -6.79
C LEU A 10 14.42 0.11 -7.49
N GLY A 11 15.37 0.51 -8.35
CA GLY A 11 15.26 1.75 -9.12
C GLY A 11 14.04 1.75 -10.04
N LEU A 12 13.80 0.64 -10.75
CA LEU A 12 12.62 0.50 -11.60
C LEU A 12 11.31 0.56 -10.78
N PHE A 13 11.27 -0.13 -9.64
CA PHE A 13 10.13 -0.10 -8.73
C PHE A 13 9.83 1.32 -8.25
N LEU A 14 10.85 2.07 -7.82
CA LEU A 14 10.69 3.45 -7.36
C LEU A 14 10.24 4.38 -8.49
N LEU A 15 10.75 4.20 -9.72
CA LEU A 15 10.32 4.99 -10.88
C LEU A 15 8.83 4.77 -11.19
N VAL A 16 8.40 3.51 -11.23
CA VAL A 16 6.99 3.17 -11.44
C VAL A 16 6.12 3.73 -10.31
N LEU A 17 6.55 3.57 -9.05
CA LEU A 17 5.85 4.13 -7.89
C LEU A 17 5.71 5.65 -8.00
N GLY A 18 6.78 6.36 -8.38
CA GLY A 18 6.77 7.81 -8.57
C GLY A 18 5.82 8.26 -9.68
N LEU A 19 5.80 7.57 -10.83
CA LEU A 19 4.87 7.86 -11.92
C LEU A 19 3.41 7.64 -11.49
N VAL A 20 3.14 6.55 -10.77
CA VAL A 20 1.80 6.26 -10.24
C VAL A 20 1.35 7.36 -9.30
N LEU A 21 2.19 7.80 -8.38
CA LEU A 21 1.86 8.90 -7.45
C LEU A 21 1.68 10.25 -8.16
N LEU A 22 2.45 10.51 -9.23
CA LEU A 22 2.38 11.75 -10.00
C LEU A 22 1.08 11.85 -10.80
N TYR A 23 0.68 10.78 -11.50
CA TYR A 23 -0.52 10.78 -12.36
C TYR A 23 -1.80 10.39 -11.61
N PHE A 24 -1.69 9.69 -10.47
CA PHE A 24 -2.82 9.29 -9.65
C PHE A 24 -2.64 9.76 -8.20
N PRO A 25 -2.64 11.08 -7.93
CA PRO A 25 -2.39 11.63 -6.59
C PRO A 25 -3.45 11.20 -5.55
N ARG A 26 -4.65 10.81 -6.01
CA ARG A 26 -5.74 10.30 -5.16
C ARG A 26 -5.79 8.77 -5.09
N LEU A 27 -4.82 8.05 -5.65
CA LEU A 27 -4.82 6.59 -5.70
C LEU A 27 -4.82 5.97 -4.31
N PHE A 28 -4.23 6.62 -3.30
CA PHE A 28 -4.21 6.11 -1.93
C PHE A 28 -5.16 6.87 -1.00
N ALA A 29 -5.96 7.82 -1.52
CA ALA A 29 -6.87 8.61 -0.69
C ALA A 29 -7.97 7.76 -0.03
N TRP A 30 -8.30 6.60 -0.60
CA TRP A 30 -9.23 5.63 0.00
C TRP A 30 -8.61 4.79 1.11
N PHE A 31 -7.28 4.68 1.16
CA PHE A 31 -6.57 3.87 2.14
C PHE A 31 -6.70 4.53 3.52
N GLY A 32 -7.24 3.81 4.50
CA GLY A 32 -7.57 4.34 5.83
C GLY A 32 -8.89 5.10 5.92
N HIS A 33 -9.69 5.15 4.84
CA HIS A 33 -11.03 5.76 4.79
C HIS A 33 -12.13 4.74 4.42
N LEU A 34 -11.82 3.44 4.45
CA LEU A 34 -12.79 2.41 4.14
C LEU A 34 -13.80 2.24 5.30
N PRO A 35 -15.07 1.88 5.02
CA PRO A 35 -16.02 1.53 6.07
C PRO A 35 -15.46 0.36 6.88
N GLY A 36 -15.21 0.58 8.16
CA GLY A 36 -14.53 -0.37 9.06
C GLY A 36 -13.13 0.07 9.51
N ASP A 37 -12.54 1.11 8.91
CA ASP A 37 -11.38 1.78 9.47
C ASP A 37 -11.83 2.67 10.64
N ILE A 38 -11.21 2.49 11.81
CA ILE A 38 -11.58 3.22 13.03
C ILE A 38 -10.72 4.48 13.12
N ARG A 39 -11.38 5.64 13.20
CA ARG A 39 -10.75 6.93 13.47
C ARG A 39 -11.25 7.47 14.79
N ILE A 40 -10.32 7.67 15.72
CA ILE A 40 -10.60 8.33 16.99
C ILE A 40 -9.85 9.65 16.95
N GLU A 41 -10.59 10.73 16.72
CA GLU A 41 -10.08 12.09 16.78
C GLU A 41 -10.59 12.75 18.08
N ARG A 42 -9.67 13.07 18.98
CA ARG A 42 -9.92 13.84 20.22
C ARG A 42 -9.02 15.07 20.24
N GLU A 43 -9.36 16.05 21.06
CA GLU A 43 -8.53 17.25 21.26
C GLU A 43 -7.11 16.87 21.67
N GLY A 44 -6.16 16.98 20.73
CA GLY A 44 -4.74 16.65 20.91
C GLY A 44 -4.32 15.22 20.53
N VAL A 45 -5.24 14.30 20.26
CA VAL A 45 -4.90 12.89 19.94
C VAL A 45 -5.69 12.39 18.74
N ARG A 46 -4.97 11.94 17.71
CA ARG A 46 -5.54 11.29 16.52
C ARG A 46 -5.01 9.87 16.41
N VAL A 47 -5.90 8.89 16.55
CA VAL A 47 -5.59 7.46 16.39
C VAL A 47 -6.32 6.94 15.17
N TYR A 48 -5.54 6.40 14.23
CA TYR A 48 -6.03 5.76 13.00
C TYR A 48 -5.77 4.26 13.10
N ILE A 49 -6.83 3.45 13.05
CA ILE A 49 -6.74 1.98 13.03
C ILE A 49 -7.35 1.49 11.71
N PRO A 50 -6.52 1.30 10.67
CA PRO A 50 -6.98 0.93 9.33
C PRO A 50 -7.27 -0.57 9.22
N LEU A 51 -8.25 -1.08 9.98
CA LEU A 51 -8.57 -2.52 10.04
C LEU A 51 -9.04 -3.08 8.69
N ALA A 52 -10.01 -2.40 8.06
CA ALA A 52 -10.57 -2.84 6.79
C ALA A 52 -9.53 -2.71 5.66
N SER A 53 -8.83 -1.57 5.62
CA SER A 53 -7.75 -1.34 4.65
C SER A 53 -6.62 -2.37 4.76
N SER A 54 -6.21 -2.73 5.99
CA SER A 54 -5.14 -3.72 6.22
C SER A 54 -5.58 -5.13 5.84
N LEU A 55 -6.82 -5.49 6.14
CA LEU A 55 -7.38 -6.80 5.76
C LEU A 55 -7.47 -6.94 4.24
N LEU A 56 -7.94 -5.89 3.55
CA LEU A 56 -8.07 -5.86 2.11
C LEU A 56 -6.70 -5.94 1.41
N LEU A 57 -5.70 -5.22 1.93
CA LEU A 57 -4.31 -5.31 1.45
C LEU A 57 -3.73 -6.73 1.64
N SER A 58 -3.95 -7.34 2.81
CA SER A 58 -3.50 -8.70 3.10
C SER A 58 -4.12 -9.73 2.15
N LEU A 59 -5.43 -9.62 1.90
CA LEU A 59 -6.13 -10.49 0.95
C LEU A 59 -5.59 -10.33 -0.47
N LEU A 60 -5.40 -9.08 -0.92
CA LEU A 60 -4.84 -8.79 -2.24
C LEU A 60 -3.43 -9.40 -2.41
N LEU A 61 -2.55 -9.17 -1.43
CA LEU A 61 -1.20 -9.73 -1.43
C LEU A 61 -1.23 -11.26 -1.44
N THR A 62 -2.11 -11.87 -0.64
CA THR A 62 -2.27 -13.33 -0.59
C THR A 62 -2.71 -13.89 -1.94
N LEU A 63 -3.70 -13.26 -2.60
CA LEU A 63 -4.16 -13.66 -3.93
C LEU A 63 -3.06 -13.53 -4.99
N LEU A 64 -2.31 -12.42 -4.98
CA LEU A 64 -1.19 -12.22 -5.89
C LEU A 64 -0.10 -13.27 -5.69
N LEU A 65 0.34 -13.48 -4.45
CA LEU A 65 1.36 -14.49 -4.13
C LEU A 65 0.91 -15.90 -4.51
N ASN A 66 -0.37 -16.23 -4.32
CA ASN A 66 -0.92 -17.52 -4.71
C ASN A 66 -0.98 -17.68 -6.24
N LEU A 67 -1.30 -16.61 -6.96
CA LEU A 67 -1.30 -16.61 -8.43
C LEU A 67 0.11 -16.81 -9.01
N PHE A 68 1.14 -16.20 -8.43
CA PHE A 68 2.54 -16.39 -8.85
C PHE A 68 3.19 -17.68 -8.33
N ARG A 69 2.55 -18.39 -7.39
CA ARG A 69 3.01 -19.70 -6.87
C ARG A 69 2.43 -20.90 -7.62
N ARG A 70 1.47 -20.69 -8.53
CA ARG A 70 1.10 -21.64 -9.58
C ARG A 70 1.97 -21.44 -10.81
#